data_AF-A0A2M6VVF0-F1
#
_entry.id   AF-A0A2M6VVF0-F1
#
_cell.length_a   1.000
_cell.length_b   1.000
_cell.length_c   1.000
_cell.angle_alpha   90.00
_cell.angle_beta   90.00
_cell.angle_gamma   90.00
#
_symmetry.space_group_name_H-M   'P 1'
#
loop_
_entity.id
_entity.type
_entity.pdbx_description
1 polymer ?
#
loop_
_entity_poly.entity_id
_entity_poly.type
_entity_poly.pdbx_seq_one_letter_code
_entity_poly.pdbx_strand_id
1 'polypeptide(L)' 'MTHEHWSIADGLQLQALMTSLQLDDWQIAQANALSVHQVRELLSGVQVGKASNFYSERIKRHAGQQLLERLGNGGGSNAG' A
#
# COMPACT_ATOMS: atom_id res chain seq x y z
N MET A 1 5.11 -6.57 19.34
CA MET A 1 4.32 -5.31 19.27
C MET A 1 3.43 -5.42 18.04
N THR A 2 2.14 -5.67 18.22
CA THR A 2 1.19 -5.68 17.10
C THR A 2 0.99 -4.24 16.67
N HIS A 3 1.45 -3.88 15.47
CA HIS A 3 1.15 -2.58 14.88
C HIS A 3 -0.37 -2.50 14.68
N GLU A 4 -1.08 -1.85 15.60
CA GLU A 4 -2.54 -1.80 15.55
C GLU A 4 -3.04 -0.91 14.40
N HIS A 5 -2.20 0.03 13.96
CA HIS A 5 -2.51 1.05 12.95
C HIS A 5 -1.57 0.94 11.74
N TRP A 6 -2.01 1.45 10.59
CA TRP A 6 -1.15 1.59 9.41
C TRP A 6 -0.10 2.66 9.68
N SER A 7 1.18 2.27 9.71
CA SER A 7 2.25 3.18 10.10
C SER A 7 2.89 3.86 8.90
N ILE A 8 3.65 4.94 9.17
CA ILE A 8 4.51 5.59 8.17
C ILE A 8 5.50 4.58 7.57
N ALA A 9 6.04 3.67 8.39
CA ALA A 9 6.98 2.64 7.95
C ALA A 9 6.33 1.67 6.95
N ASP A 10 5.06 1.28 7.17
CA ASP A 10 4.32 0.41 6.24
C ASP A 10 4.09 1.11 4.89
N GLY A 11 3.74 2.40 4.91
CA GLY A 11 3.61 3.21 3.69
C GLY A 11 4.93 3.34 2.92
N LEU A 12 6.05 3.52 3.62
CA LEU A 12 7.39 3.57 3.02
C LEU A 12 7.77 2.23 2.39
N GLN A 13 7.49 1.12 3.06
CA GLN A 13 7.74 -0.22 2.53
C GLN A 13 6.93 -0.47 1.26
N LEU A 14 5.66 -0.06 1.24
CA LEU A 14 4.81 -0.15 0.07
C LEU A 14 5.37 0.69 -1.09
N GLN A 15 5.79 1.93 -0.83
CA GLN A 15 6.39 2.80 -1.86
C GLN A 15 7.68 2.20 -2.44
N ALA A 16 8.53 1.61 -1.60
CA ALA A 16 9.75 0.96 -2.02
C ALA A 16 9.46 -0.26 -2.92
N LEU A 17 8.47 -1.08 -2.57
CA LEU A 17 8.03 -2.22 -3.38
C LEU A 17 7.47 -1.78 -4.74
N MET A 18 6.58 -0.78 -4.75
CA MET A 18 6.05 -0.21 -5.99
C MET A 18 7.17 0.31 -6.89
N THR A 19 8.15 1.02 -6.32
CA THR A 19 9.32 1.53 -7.06
C THR A 19 10.17 0.39 -7.62
N SER A 20 10.46 -0.64 -6.81
CA SER A 20 11.25 -1.80 -7.23
C SER A 20 10.59 -2.59 -8.35
N LEU A 21 9.26 -2.67 -8.34
CA LEU A 21 8.46 -3.38 -9.35
C LEU A 21 8.08 -2.49 -10.53
N GLN A 22 8.50 -1.22 -10.53
CA GLN A 22 8.13 -0.22 -11.53
C GLN A 22 6.61 -0.08 -11.73
N LEU A 23 5.86 -0.18 -10.62
CA LEU A 23 4.41 -0.08 -10.62
C LEU A 23 3.97 1.34 -10.25
N ASP A 24 3.08 1.90 -11.06
CA ASP A 24 2.42 3.18 -10.76
C ASP A 24 1.13 3.00 -9.94
N ASP A 25 0.58 4.12 -9.44
CA ASP A 25 -0.66 4.12 -8.64
C ASP A 25 -1.84 3.45 -9.38
N TRP A 26 -1.92 3.60 -10.71
CA TRP A 26 -3.03 3.09 -11.51
C TRP A 26 -2.93 1.58 -11.71
N GLN A 27 -1.73 1.06 -11.97
CA GLN A 27 -1.45 -0.37 -12.08
C GLN A 27 -1.74 -1.08 -10.76
N ILE A 28 -1.34 -0.49 -9.62
CA ILE A 28 -1.67 -1.01 -8.29
C ILE A 28 -3.17 -1.00 -8.03
N ALA A 29 -3.84 0.12 -8.35
CA ALA A 29 -5.27 0.28 -8.19
C ALA A 29 -6.04 -0.79 -8.98
N GLN A 30 -5.70 -0.98 -10.26
CA GLN A 30 -6.32 -1.97 -11.12
C GLN A 30 -6.10 -3.40 -10.63
N ALA A 31 -4.86 -3.77 -10.30
CA ALA A 31 -4.51 -5.13 -9.88
C ALA A 31 -5.14 -5.53 -8.53
N ASN A 32 -5.56 -4.55 -7.72
CA ASN A 32 -6.05 -4.80 -6.36
C ASN A 32 -7.49 -4.35 -6.11
N ALA A 33 -8.22 -4.00 -7.17
CA ALA A 33 -9.59 -3.48 -7.09
C ALA A 33 -9.73 -2.31 -6.11
N LEU A 34 -8.73 -1.43 -6.09
CA LEU A 34 -8.71 -0.18 -5.34
C LEU A 34 -8.92 0.98 -6.31
N SER A 35 -9.36 2.13 -5.80
CA SER A 35 -9.25 3.39 -6.52
C SER A 35 -7.84 3.98 -6.38
N VAL A 36 -7.41 4.78 -7.34
CA VAL A 36 -6.14 5.52 -7.25
C VAL A 36 -6.07 6.39 -5.99
N HIS A 37 -7.21 6.93 -5.54
CA HIS A 37 -7.28 7.72 -4.31
C HIS A 37 -6.97 6.88 -3.06
N GLN A 38 -7.45 5.64 -3.01
CA GLN A 38 -7.16 4.69 -1.93
C GLN A 38 -5.69 4.29 -1.90
N VAL A 39 -5.07 4.07 -3.06
CA VAL A 39 -3.63 3.80 -3.16
C VAL A 39 -2.83 4.99 -2.63
N ARG A 40 -3.17 6.20 -3.07
CA ARG A 40 -2.52 7.43 -2.60
C ARG A 40 -2.71 7.68 -1.12
N GLU A 41 -3.83 7.26 -0.54
CA GLU A 41 -4.07 7.36 0.89
C GLU A 41 -3.21 6.38 1.71
N LEU A 42 -2.97 5.16 1.22
CA LEU A 42 -2.01 4.24 1.84
C LEU A 42 -0.58 4.81 1.80
N LEU A 43 -0.26 5.56 0.74
CA LEU A 43 0.99 6.28 0.57
C LEU A 43 1.02 7.65 1.28
N SER A 44 -0.12 8.21 1.70
CA SER A 44 -0.19 9.58 2.22
C SER A 44 0.43 9.72 3.61
N GLY A 45 0.59 8.61 4.34
CA GLY A 45 1.41 8.56 5.57
C GLY A 45 2.90 8.85 5.33
N VAL A 46 3.37 8.76 4.08
CA VAL A 46 4.77 9.03 3.69
C VAL A 46 4.99 10.50 3.31
N GLN A 47 3.94 11.22 2.90
CA GLN A 47 4.01 12.64 2.58
C GLN A 47 3.53 13.48 3.77
N VAL A 48 4.47 14.16 4.43
CA VAL A 48 4.18 15.10 5.54
C VAL A 48 3.08 16.08 5.12
N GLY A 49 1.94 16.04 5.80
CA GLY A 49 0.90 17.09 5.73
C GLY A 49 -0.43 16.73 5.06
N LYS A 50 -0.68 15.49 4.61
CA LYS A 50 -2.01 15.08 4.11
C LYS A 50 -2.54 13.82 4.81
N ALA A 51 -3.07 14.02 6.01
CA ALA A 51 -3.98 13.04 6.61
C ALA A 51 -5.27 12.99 5.78
N SER A 52 -5.42 11.97 4.94
CA SER A 52 -6.68 11.64 4.29
C SER A 52 -7.56 10.83 5.26
N ASN A 53 -8.86 11.16 5.30
CA ASN A 53 -9.89 10.52 6.13
C ASN A 53 -10.77 9.55 5.32
N PHE A 54 -10.35 9.18 4.11
CA PHE A 54 -11.14 8.33 3.22
C PHE A 54 -11.15 6.87 3.71
N TYR A 55 -10.09 6.41 4.36
CA TYR A 55 -10.06 5.18 5.14
C TYR A 55 -10.04 5.44 6.64
N SER A 56 -10.75 4.59 7.39
CA SER A 56 -10.44 4.41 8.82
C SER A 56 -9.10 3.69 8.96
N GLU A 57 -8.37 3.94 10.05
CA GLU A 57 -7.05 3.35 10.30
C GLU A 57 -7.05 1.81 10.23
N ARG A 58 -8.16 1.19 10.65
CA ARG A 58 -8.36 -0.27 10.53
C ARG A 58 -8.42 -0.73 9.07
N ILE A 59 -9.12 0.01 8.21
CA ILE A 59 -9.22 -0.33 6.78
C ILE A 59 -7.89 -0.07 6.08
N LYS A 60 -7.18 1.03 6.40
CA LYS A 60 -5.82 1.29 5.88
C LYS A 60 -4.90 0.13 6.17
N ARG A 61 -4.89 -0.33 7.43
CA ARG A 61 -4.06 -1.46 7.84
C ARG A 61 -4.38 -2.71 7.04
N HIS A 62 -5.65 -3.11 6.98
CA HIS A 62 -6.04 -4.34 6.29
C HIS A 62 -5.72 -4.27 4.79
N ALA A 63 -6.13 -3.19 4.11
CA ALA A 63 -5.88 -3.01 2.68
C ALA A 63 -4.38 -2.95 2.37
N GLY A 64 -3.61 -2.19 3.17
CA GLY A 64 -2.18 -2.05 2.98
C GLY A 64 -1.39 -3.33 3.29
N GLN A 65 -1.76 -4.10 4.32
CA GLN A 65 -1.14 -5.40 4.61
C GLN A 65 -1.37 -6.40 3.46
N GLN A 66 -2.60 -6.50 2.95
CA GLN A 66 -2.88 -7.35 1.79
C GLN A 66 -2.07 -6.93 0.57
N LEU A 67 -1.88 -5.62 0.37
CA LEU A 67 -1.10 -5.09 -0.73
C LEU A 67 0.38 -5.43 -0.60
N LEU A 68 0.95 -5.25 0.60
CA LEU A 68 2.33 -5.63 0.91
C LEU A 68 2.57 -7.14 0.73
N GLU A 69 1.65 -7.98 1.19
CA GLU A 69 1.74 -9.44 1.01
C GLU A 69 1.67 -9.81 -0.48
N ARG A 70 0.74 -9.23 -1.24
CA ARG A 70 0.61 -9.49 -2.67
C ARG A 70 1.82 -9.03 -3.47
N LEU A 71 2.34 -7.84 -3.20
CA LEU A 71 3.52 -7.32 -3.92
C LEU A 71 4.81 -8.02 -3.48
N GLY A 72 4.93 -8.31 -2.18
CA GLY A 72 6.07 -9.03 -1.60
C GLY A 72 6.16 -10.49 -2.06
N ASN A 73 5.02 -11.17 -2.23
CA ASN A 73 4.98 -12.56 -2.72
C ASN A 73 4.84 -12.65 -4.25
N GLY A 74 4.21 -11.65 -4.88
CA GLY A 74 3.95 -11.58 -6.32
C GLY A 74 5.14 -11.11 -7.15
N GLY A 75 6.06 -10.33 -6.58
CA GLY A 75 7.31 -9.93 -7.24
C GLY A 75 8.29 -11.09 -7.51
N GLY A 76 8.04 -12.27 -6.92
CA GLY A 76 8.77 -13.52 -7.17
C GLY A 76 7.95 -14.63 -7.83
N SER A 77 6.67 -14.38 -8.16
CA SER A 77 5.81 -15.39 -8.77
C SER A 77 5.95 -15.40 -10.29
N ASN A 78 7.18 -15.68 -10.74
CA ASN A 78 7.43 -16.42 -11.97
C ASN A 78 8.03 -17.76 -11.53
N ALA A 79 7.20 -18.58 -10.87
CA ALA A 79 7.52 -19.94 -10.45
C ALA A 79 6.22 -20.76 -10.48
N GLY A 80 5.96 -21.39 -11.63
CA GLY A 80 4.87 -22.35 -11.83
C GLY A 80 4.14 -22.18 -13.15
#